data_AF-A0A1G8VX73-F1
#
_entry.id   AF-A0A1G8VX73-F1
#
_cell.length_a   1.000
_cell.length_b   1.000
_cell.length_c   1.000
_cell.angle_alpha   90.00
_cell.angle_beta   90.00
_cell.angle_gamma   90.00
#
_symmetry.space_group_name_H-M   'P 1'
#
loop_
_entity.id
_entity.type
_entity.pdbx_description
1 polymer ?
#
loop_
_entity_poly.entity_id
_entity_poly.type
_entity_poly.pdbx_seq_one_letter_code
_entity_poly.pdbx_strand_id
1 'polypeptide(L)'
;MASLELAADRGADWVETDVQITKDGVPVLMHDDTVDRTTNGTGRVDELTAAQIAELTVDGGGRVPTLAELLASLKTRTPRLLLEVKGPQTSAAVDKVLELVANAGMSERTMLQSFDENIVRAAATSPWQTKVALLRSTLDADPVATARALDVDAYAAKAGALATRPSAVADLKKAGFEVFTWTVNSESEWQNVASWGVSGVITDRFDQFLQWRSAHCIEM
;
A
#
# COMPACT_ATOMS: atom_id res chain seq x y z
N MET A 1 -7.30 -8.77 -8.70
CA MET A 1 -7.34 -7.93 -9.92
C MET A 1 -8.67 -7.20 -10.05
N ALA A 2 -9.81 -7.90 -10.18
CA ALA A 2 -11.10 -7.26 -10.44
C ALA A 2 -11.49 -6.16 -9.42
N SER A 3 -11.20 -6.37 -8.14
CA SER A 3 -11.43 -5.34 -7.10
C SER A 3 -10.60 -4.08 -7.30
N LEU A 4 -9.32 -4.23 -7.68
CA LEU A 4 -8.39 -3.12 -7.94
C LEU A 4 -8.81 -2.34 -9.20
N GLU A 5 -9.18 -3.06 -10.26
CA GLU A 5 -9.70 -2.45 -11.49
C GLU A 5 -11.02 -1.73 -11.25
N LEU A 6 -11.93 -2.31 -10.45
CA LEU A 6 -13.19 -1.67 -10.09
C LEU A 6 -12.95 -0.37 -9.31
N ALA A 7 -12.07 -0.38 -8.31
CA ALA A 7 -11.72 0.82 -7.55
C ALA A 7 -11.10 1.89 -8.46
N ALA A 8 -10.23 1.46 -9.39
CA ALA A 8 -9.59 2.36 -10.33
C ALA A 8 -10.59 3.01 -11.30
N ASP A 9 -11.48 2.21 -11.87
CA ASP A 9 -12.47 2.66 -12.86
C ASP A 9 -13.58 3.50 -12.22
N ARG A 10 -13.75 3.43 -10.89
CA ARG A 10 -14.70 4.24 -10.10
C ARG A 10 -14.12 5.50 -9.48
N GLY A 11 -12.86 5.83 -9.80
CA GLY A 11 -12.26 7.12 -9.43
C GLY A 11 -11.62 7.17 -8.05
N ALA A 12 -11.17 6.03 -7.51
CA ALA A 12 -10.25 6.06 -6.38
C ALA A 12 -8.94 6.78 -6.79
N ASP A 13 -8.38 7.62 -5.92
CA ASP A 13 -7.11 8.32 -6.23
C ASP A 13 -5.92 7.37 -6.17
N TRP A 14 -6.05 6.34 -5.32
CA TRP A 14 -5.08 5.29 -5.10
C TRP A 14 -5.77 3.93 -5.14
N VAL A 15 -5.07 2.94 -5.69
CA VAL A 15 -5.33 1.53 -5.41
C VAL A 15 -4.19 1.02 -4.52
N GLU A 16 -4.55 0.31 -3.47
CA GLU A 16 -3.62 -0.28 -2.52
C GLU A 16 -3.55 -1.79 -2.75
N THR A 17 -2.36 -2.37 -2.67
CA THR A 17 -2.20 -3.83 -2.68
C THR A 17 -0.90 -4.25 -2.01
N ASP A 18 -0.91 -5.49 -1.53
CA ASP A 18 0.27 -6.16 -1.02
C ASP A 18 0.96 -7.00 -2.10
N VAL A 19 2.29 -7.02 -2.07
CA VAL A 19 3.11 -7.96 -2.83
C VAL A 19 3.99 -8.80 -1.92
N GLN A 20 4.07 -10.08 -2.28
CA GLN A 20 4.99 -11.05 -1.72
C GLN A 20 5.77 -11.73 -2.83
N ILE A 21 6.95 -12.24 -2.49
CA ILE A 21 7.88 -12.84 -3.45
C ILE A 21 7.79 -14.35 -3.34
N THR A 22 7.50 -15.01 -4.46
CA THR A 22 7.44 -16.47 -4.55
C THR A 22 8.81 -17.12 -4.41
N LYS A 23 8.83 -18.44 -4.24
CA LYS A 23 10.05 -19.27 -4.18
C LYS A 23 11.01 -19.04 -5.35
N ASP A 24 10.46 -18.80 -6.55
CA ASP A 24 11.19 -18.51 -7.79
C ASP A 24 11.39 -17.01 -8.06
N GLY A 25 11.11 -16.17 -7.06
CA GLY A 25 11.42 -14.75 -7.06
C GLY A 25 10.43 -13.87 -7.82
N VAL A 26 9.22 -14.34 -8.12
CA VAL A 26 8.20 -13.58 -8.83
C VAL A 26 7.31 -12.83 -7.83
N PRO A 27 7.13 -11.51 -7.95
CA PRO A 27 6.20 -10.79 -7.08
C PRO A 27 4.75 -11.09 -7.44
N VAL A 28 3.98 -11.58 -6.47
CA VAL A 28 2.54 -11.88 -6.58
C VAL A 28 1.73 -11.03 -5.60
N LEU A 29 0.49 -10.72 -5.98
CA LEU A 29 -0.44 -9.97 -5.13
C LEU A 29 -1.03 -10.90 -4.06
N MET A 30 -0.57 -10.78 -2.82
CA MET A 30 -1.07 -11.60 -1.72
C MET A 30 -0.86 -10.89 -0.38
N HIS A 31 -1.95 -10.72 0.36
CA HIS A 31 -1.91 -10.06 1.66
C HIS A 31 -1.28 -10.94 2.75
N ASP A 32 -1.70 -12.20 2.86
CA ASP A 32 -1.30 -13.11 3.93
C ASP A 32 -0.04 -13.88 3.55
N ASP A 33 0.80 -14.21 4.53
CA ASP A 33 1.97 -15.07 4.33
C ASP A 33 1.66 -16.43 3.67
N THR A 34 0.40 -16.86 3.76
CA THR A 34 -0.09 -18.10 3.15
C THR A 34 -1.27 -17.86 2.22
N VAL A 35 -1.48 -18.79 1.28
CA VAL A 35 -2.59 -18.71 0.31
C VAL A 35 -3.93 -19.21 0.87
N ASP A 36 -3.91 -19.81 2.07
CA ASP A 36 -4.97 -20.63 2.66
C ASP A 36 -6.31 -19.89 2.86
N ARG A 37 -6.27 -18.63 3.31
CA ARG A 37 -7.49 -17.91 3.70
C ARG A 37 -8.31 -17.43 2.50
N THR A 38 -7.65 -17.14 1.38
CA THR A 38 -8.26 -16.40 0.26
C THR A 38 -8.28 -17.18 -1.04
N THR A 39 -7.80 -18.43 -1.02
CA THR A 39 -7.75 -19.30 -2.19
C THR A 39 -8.17 -20.72 -1.81
N ASN A 40 -8.32 -21.57 -2.82
CA ASN A 40 -8.52 -23.01 -2.64
C ASN A 40 -7.22 -23.81 -2.37
N GLY A 41 -6.08 -23.14 -2.18
CA GLY A 41 -4.78 -23.75 -1.93
C GLY A 41 -4.38 -23.77 -0.46
N THR A 42 -3.17 -24.27 -0.19
CA THR A 42 -2.51 -24.16 1.13
C THR A 42 -1.00 -24.01 0.94
N GLY A 43 -0.36 -23.31 1.86
CA GLY A 43 1.09 -23.17 1.92
C GLY A 43 1.55 -21.71 1.94
N ARG A 44 2.80 -21.51 2.34
CA ARG A 44 3.41 -20.18 2.37
C ARG A 44 3.75 -19.68 0.97
N VAL A 45 3.59 -18.39 0.73
CA VAL A 45 3.89 -17.77 -0.57
C VAL A 45 5.36 -17.96 -0.96
N ASP A 46 6.28 -17.84 0.00
CA ASP A 46 7.72 -17.99 -0.19
C ASP A 46 8.19 -19.45 -0.41
N GLU A 47 7.30 -20.43 -0.24
CA GLU A 47 7.57 -21.85 -0.47
C GLU A 47 6.97 -22.36 -1.79
N LEU A 48 6.11 -21.58 -2.43
CA LEU A 48 5.44 -21.90 -3.69
C LEU A 48 6.06 -21.12 -4.85
N THR A 49 6.11 -21.74 -6.03
CA THR A 49 6.47 -21.06 -7.28
C THR A 49 5.30 -20.24 -7.81
N ALA A 50 5.58 -19.24 -8.65
CA ALA A 50 4.55 -18.46 -9.33
C ALA A 50 3.58 -19.34 -10.13
N ALA A 51 4.11 -20.40 -10.77
CA ALA A 51 3.30 -21.36 -11.52
C ALA A 51 2.33 -22.12 -10.60
N GLN A 52 2.77 -22.55 -9.42
CA GLN A 52 1.89 -23.22 -8.45
C GLN A 52 0.81 -22.28 -7.92
N ILE A 53 1.16 -21.02 -7.65
CA ILE A 53 0.19 -20.00 -7.18
C ILE A 53 -0.82 -19.65 -8.27
N ALA A 54 -0.40 -19.63 -9.55
CA ALA A 54 -1.29 -19.31 -10.68
C ALA A 54 -2.41 -20.33 -10.90
N GLU A 55 -2.24 -21.57 -10.45
CA GLU A 55 -3.27 -22.62 -10.49
C GLU A 55 -4.32 -22.48 -9.39
N LEU A 56 -4.08 -21.61 -8.40
CA LEU A 56 -5.02 -21.39 -7.29
C LEU A 56 -6.16 -20.46 -7.73
N THR A 57 -7.35 -20.77 -7.25
CA THR A 57 -8.54 -19.94 -7.45
C THR A 57 -8.78 -19.11 -6.20
N VAL A 58 -8.86 -17.80 -6.37
CA VAL A 58 -9.20 -16.83 -5.31
C VAL A 58 -10.69 -16.94 -4.98
N ASP A 59 -11.06 -16.68 -3.73
CA ASP A 59 -12.45 -16.57 -3.31
C ASP A 59 -13.20 -15.53 -4.16
N GLY A 60 -14.36 -15.92 -4.71
CA GLY A 60 -15.09 -15.10 -5.68
C GLY A 60 -14.64 -15.27 -7.14
N GLY A 61 -13.61 -16.08 -7.38
CA GLY A 61 -13.14 -16.50 -8.70
C GLY A 61 -11.93 -15.74 -9.22
N GLY A 62 -11.30 -16.31 -10.26
CA GLY A 62 -10.05 -15.81 -10.83
C GLY A 62 -8.81 -16.36 -10.14
N ARG A 63 -7.63 -15.95 -10.62
CA ARG A 63 -6.32 -16.38 -10.11
C ARG A 63 -5.64 -15.29 -9.30
N VAL A 64 -4.65 -15.68 -8.51
CA VAL A 64 -3.72 -14.75 -7.85
C VAL A 64 -2.90 -14.00 -8.92
N PRO A 65 -3.01 -12.67 -9.03
CA PRO A 65 -2.27 -11.92 -10.05
C PRO A 65 -0.79 -11.73 -9.68
N THR A 66 0.06 -11.53 -10.69
CA THR A 66 1.42 -11.03 -10.50
C THR A 66 1.44 -9.49 -10.43
N LEU A 67 2.51 -8.92 -9.85
CA LEU A 67 2.71 -7.47 -9.90
C LEU A 67 2.82 -6.96 -11.35
N ALA A 68 3.47 -7.71 -12.23
CA ALA A 68 3.61 -7.33 -13.63
C ALA A 68 2.24 -7.19 -14.33
N GLU A 69 1.29 -8.08 -14.02
CA GLU A 69 -0.08 -8.01 -14.53
C GLU A 69 -0.83 -6.79 -13.98
N LEU A 70 -0.67 -6.49 -12.69
CA LEU A 70 -1.26 -5.28 -12.10
C LEU A 70 -0.72 -4.03 -12.78
N LEU A 71 0.59 -3.91 -12.94
CA LEU A 71 1.23 -2.75 -13.55
C LEU A 71 0.79 -2.57 -15.01
N ALA A 72 0.67 -3.67 -15.76
CA ALA A 72 0.14 -3.64 -17.12
C ALA A 72 -1.32 -3.15 -17.19
N SER A 73 -2.13 -3.49 -16.18
CA SER A 73 -3.52 -3.04 -16.05
C SER A 73 -3.63 -1.58 -15.60
N LEU A 74 -2.82 -1.15 -14.62
CA LEU A 74 -2.90 0.20 -14.05
C LEU A 74 -2.29 1.30 -14.91
N LYS A 75 -1.28 1.00 -15.74
CA LYS A 75 -0.60 2.02 -16.57
C LYS A 75 -1.53 2.72 -17.56
N THR A 76 -2.65 2.10 -17.92
CA THR A 76 -3.67 2.68 -18.82
C THR A 76 -4.82 3.37 -18.06
N ARG A 77 -4.79 3.35 -16.73
CA ARG A 77 -5.79 3.95 -15.85
C ARG A 77 -5.23 5.19 -15.16
N THR A 78 -6.06 5.93 -14.44
CA THR A 78 -5.71 7.18 -13.74
C THR A 78 -5.09 7.01 -12.33
N PRO A 79 -5.57 6.10 -11.46
CA PRO A 79 -5.16 6.08 -10.05
C PRO A 79 -3.68 5.81 -9.83
N ARG A 80 -3.14 6.33 -8.73
CA ARG A 80 -1.81 5.99 -8.23
C ARG A 80 -1.82 4.59 -7.58
N LEU A 81 -0.65 3.99 -7.41
CA LEU A 81 -0.47 2.69 -6.78
C LEU A 81 0.21 2.87 -5.42
N LEU A 82 -0.45 2.44 -4.35
CA LEU A 82 0.13 2.31 -3.03
C LEU A 82 0.52 0.83 -2.85
N LEU A 83 1.81 0.53 -2.95
CA LEU A 83 2.33 -0.83 -3.07
C LEU A 83 2.99 -1.26 -1.75
N GLU A 84 2.32 -2.11 -0.98
CA GLU A 84 2.96 -2.71 0.19
C GLU A 84 3.88 -3.86 -0.23
N VAL A 85 5.17 -3.77 0.10
CA VAL A 85 6.07 -4.93 0.02
C VAL A 85 6.12 -5.60 1.39
N LYS A 86 5.55 -6.81 1.49
CA LYS A 86 5.48 -7.58 2.73
C LYS A 86 6.85 -8.16 3.07
N GLY A 87 7.27 -7.91 4.31
CA GLY A 87 8.55 -8.37 4.85
C GLY A 87 8.50 -9.75 5.50
N PRO A 88 9.67 -10.34 5.77
CA PRO A 88 11.01 -9.80 5.47
C PRO A 88 11.42 -9.98 4.01
N GLN A 89 12.21 -9.06 3.45
CA GLN A 89 12.78 -9.17 2.09
C GLN A 89 14.24 -8.71 2.05
N THR A 90 15.01 -9.24 1.08
CA THR A 90 16.36 -8.73 0.79
C THR A 90 16.29 -7.45 -0.03
N SER A 91 17.34 -6.61 0.01
CA SER A 91 17.42 -5.41 -0.82
C SER A 91 17.29 -5.72 -2.32
N ALA A 92 17.92 -6.80 -2.80
CA ALA A 92 17.80 -7.25 -4.19
C ALA A 92 16.36 -7.63 -4.58
N ALA A 93 15.59 -8.18 -3.64
CA ALA A 93 14.17 -8.48 -3.83
C ALA A 93 13.34 -7.18 -3.96
N VAL A 94 13.61 -6.19 -3.11
CA VAL A 94 12.98 -4.86 -3.18
C VAL A 94 13.34 -4.15 -4.50
N ASP A 95 14.61 -4.18 -4.91
CA ASP A 95 15.06 -3.62 -6.19
C ASP A 95 14.35 -4.27 -7.37
N LYS A 96 14.14 -5.59 -7.35
CA LYS A 96 13.39 -6.28 -8.40
C LYS A 96 11.94 -5.81 -8.50
N VAL A 97 11.28 -5.55 -7.36
CA VAL A 97 9.92 -4.99 -7.33
C VAL A 97 9.91 -3.59 -7.95
N LEU A 98 10.84 -2.72 -7.52
CA LEU A 98 10.92 -1.34 -8.00
C LEU A 98 11.35 -1.26 -9.48
N GLU A 99 12.21 -2.16 -9.94
CA GLU A 99 12.58 -2.30 -11.35
C GLU A 99 11.36 -2.64 -12.21
N LEU A 100 10.47 -3.54 -11.76
CA LEU A 100 9.22 -3.84 -12.47
C LEU A 100 8.33 -2.59 -12.57
N VAL A 101 8.21 -1.83 -11.48
CA VAL A 101 7.46 -0.57 -11.45
C VAL A 101 8.05 0.43 -12.45
N ALA A 102 9.37 0.59 -12.47
CA ALA A 102 10.08 1.50 -13.36
C ALA A 102 9.92 1.09 -14.83
N ASN A 103 10.12 -0.19 -15.15
CA ASN A 103 9.96 -0.73 -16.50
C ASN A 103 8.52 -0.63 -17.02
N ALA A 104 7.53 -0.62 -16.13
CA ALA A 104 6.13 -0.36 -16.49
C ALA A 104 5.81 1.13 -16.71
N GLY A 105 6.75 2.04 -16.46
CA GLY A 105 6.54 3.49 -16.52
C GLY A 105 5.69 4.03 -15.37
N MET A 106 5.64 3.33 -14.23
CA MET A 106 4.74 3.62 -13.11
C MET A 106 5.43 4.27 -11.90
N SER A 107 6.73 4.56 -11.97
CA SER A 107 7.53 5.11 -10.86
C SER A 107 6.90 6.33 -10.19
N GLU A 108 6.61 7.39 -10.94
CA GLU A 108 6.03 8.64 -10.43
C GLU A 108 4.61 8.47 -9.85
N ARG A 109 3.94 7.40 -10.26
CA ARG A 109 2.58 7.06 -9.83
C ARG A 109 2.54 5.97 -8.77
N THR A 110 3.69 5.54 -8.26
CA THR A 110 3.78 4.50 -7.24
C THR A 110 4.38 5.07 -5.97
N MET A 111 3.82 4.69 -4.83
CA MET A 111 4.43 4.86 -3.53
C MET A 111 4.61 3.47 -2.93
N LEU A 112 5.86 3.07 -2.70
CA LEU A 112 6.15 1.85 -1.98
C LEU A 112 5.91 2.09 -0.49
N GLN A 113 5.28 1.14 0.19
CA GLN A 113 5.13 1.15 1.64
C GLN A 113 5.55 -0.19 2.26
N SER A 114 5.98 -0.18 3.52
CA SER A 114 6.22 -1.41 4.28
C SER A 114 6.26 -1.15 5.78
N PHE A 115 5.91 -2.17 6.57
CA PHE A 115 6.15 -2.19 8.01
C PHE A 115 7.62 -2.50 8.36
N ASP A 116 8.34 -3.15 7.45
CA ASP A 116 9.73 -3.55 7.64
C ASP A 116 10.66 -2.38 7.27
N GLU A 117 11.36 -1.83 8.26
CA GLU A 117 12.30 -0.73 8.05
C GLU A 117 13.46 -1.09 7.12
N ASN A 118 13.84 -2.37 7.01
CA ASN A 118 14.88 -2.78 6.06
C ASN A 118 14.40 -2.65 4.62
N ILE A 119 13.12 -2.94 4.38
CA ILE A 119 12.48 -2.74 3.07
C ILE A 119 12.37 -1.26 2.77
N VAL A 120 11.97 -0.44 3.74
CA VAL A 120 11.90 1.02 3.60
C VAL A 120 13.27 1.61 3.26
N ARG A 121 14.33 1.21 3.98
CA ARG A 121 15.70 1.67 3.70
C ARG A 121 16.20 1.20 2.33
N ALA A 122 15.92 -0.05 1.96
CA ALA A 122 16.27 -0.57 0.65
C ALA A 122 15.58 0.22 -0.47
N ALA A 123 14.28 0.50 -0.33
CA ALA A 123 13.52 1.29 -1.29
C ALA A 123 14.04 2.73 -1.41
N ALA A 124 14.33 3.40 -0.29
CA ALA A 124 14.84 4.78 -0.28
C ALA A 124 16.21 4.93 -0.97
N THR A 125 16.99 3.83 -1.06
CA THR A 125 18.34 3.82 -1.65
C THR A 125 18.42 3.08 -2.98
N SER A 126 17.29 2.62 -3.51
CA SER A 126 17.22 1.88 -4.77
C SER A 126 17.63 2.79 -5.95
N PRO A 127 18.26 2.26 -7.01
CA PRO A 127 18.40 3.00 -8.26
C PRO A 127 17.04 3.23 -8.96
N TRP A 128 16.00 2.49 -8.59
CA TRP A 128 14.66 2.53 -9.17
C TRP A 128 13.72 3.33 -8.26
N GLN A 129 13.70 4.64 -8.43
CA GLN A 129 13.03 5.52 -7.47
C GLN A 129 11.50 5.52 -7.58
N THR A 130 10.84 5.54 -6.42
CA THR A 130 9.43 5.85 -6.20
C THR A 130 9.33 6.73 -4.95
N LYS A 131 8.14 7.26 -4.65
CA LYS A 131 7.91 7.71 -3.26
C LYS A 131 7.96 6.52 -2.30
N VAL A 132 8.37 6.74 -1.05
CA VAL A 132 8.45 5.70 -0.02
C VAL A 132 7.67 6.12 1.23
N ALA A 133 6.90 5.19 1.80
CA ALA A 133 6.15 5.38 3.03
C ALA A 133 6.54 4.37 4.10
N LEU A 134 6.56 4.82 5.36
CA LEU A 134 6.69 3.95 6.53
C LEU A 134 5.30 3.53 7.02
N LEU A 135 5.04 2.23 7.15
CA LEU A 135 3.83 1.71 7.80
C LEU A 135 4.05 1.43 9.30
N ARG A 136 3.03 1.77 10.09
CA ARG A 136 3.04 1.62 11.55
C ARG A 136 1.69 1.20 12.12
N SER A 137 1.71 0.16 12.94
CA SER A 137 0.55 -0.25 13.75
C SER A 137 0.40 0.57 15.03
N THR A 138 1.48 1.19 15.50
CA THR A 138 1.56 2.05 16.70
C THR A 138 2.29 3.33 16.36
N LEU A 139 1.96 4.43 17.05
CA LEU A 139 2.60 5.71 16.81
C LEU A 139 3.98 5.74 17.47
N ASP A 140 5.02 6.08 16.71
CA ASP A 140 6.35 6.30 17.26
C ASP A 140 6.34 7.43 18.29
N ALA A 141 7.27 7.39 19.26
CA ALA A 141 7.39 8.45 20.27
C ALA A 141 7.62 9.83 19.62
N ASP A 142 8.47 9.87 18.59
CA ASP A 142 8.68 11.02 17.72
C ASP A 142 8.58 10.58 16.24
N PRO A 143 7.37 10.62 15.64
CA PRO A 143 7.17 10.15 14.27
C PRO A 143 7.88 11.03 13.24
N VAL A 144 8.11 12.31 13.52
CA VAL A 144 8.85 13.22 12.64
C VAL A 144 10.33 12.83 12.61
N ALA A 145 10.93 12.56 13.77
CA ALA A 145 12.30 12.09 13.84
C ALA A 145 12.47 10.72 13.14
N THR A 146 11.54 9.79 13.37
CA THR A 146 11.54 8.48 12.70
C THR A 146 11.45 8.63 11.18
N ALA A 147 10.52 9.44 10.67
CA ALA A 147 10.35 9.66 9.24
C ALA A 147 11.62 10.26 8.59
N ARG A 148 12.25 11.25 9.25
CA ARG A 148 13.53 11.81 8.78
C ARG A 148 14.67 10.81 8.78
N ALA A 149 14.76 9.96 9.81
CA ALA A 149 15.83 8.98 9.94
C ALA A 149 15.73 7.82 8.93
N LEU A 150 14.55 7.62 8.36
CA LEU A 150 14.28 6.63 7.32
C LEU A 150 14.22 7.22 5.92
N ASP A 151 14.33 8.55 5.78
CA ASP A 151 14.26 9.27 4.51
C ASP A 151 13.02 8.93 3.68
N VAL A 152 11.84 8.96 4.33
CA VAL A 152 10.56 8.64 3.70
C VAL A 152 9.79 9.89 3.26
N ASP A 153 8.93 9.77 2.25
CA ASP A 153 8.02 10.82 1.81
C ASP A 153 6.73 10.86 2.65
N ALA A 154 6.33 9.72 3.20
CA ALA A 154 5.07 9.58 3.89
C ALA A 154 5.16 8.70 5.15
N TYR A 155 4.28 9.00 6.11
CA TYR A 155 4.09 8.22 7.32
C TYR A 155 2.66 7.70 7.36
N ALA A 156 2.49 6.39 7.31
CA ALA A 156 1.20 5.71 7.26
C ALA A 156 0.97 4.95 8.56
N ALA A 157 -0.05 5.33 9.34
CA ALA A 157 -0.31 4.71 10.63
C ALA A 157 -1.75 4.27 10.83
N LYS A 158 -1.93 3.20 11.61
CA LYS A 158 -3.25 2.72 11.98
C LYS A 158 -4.06 3.84 12.64
N ALA A 159 -5.33 4.00 12.30
CA ALA A 159 -6.15 5.12 12.81
C ALA A 159 -6.20 5.18 14.34
N GLY A 160 -6.29 4.02 15.00
CA GLY A 160 -6.24 3.91 16.46
C GLY A 160 -4.91 4.39 17.07
N ALA A 161 -3.80 4.27 16.34
CA ALA A 161 -2.50 4.79 16.78
C ALA A 161 -2.45 6.32 16.67
N LEU A 162 -2.93 6.89 15.56
CA LEU A 162 -3.04 8.34 15.41
C LEU A 162 -4.01 8.97 16.42
N ALA A 163 -5.10 8.26 16.77
CA ALA A 163 -6.05 8.71 17.78
C ALA A 163 -5.42 8.94 19.17
N THR A 164 -4.30 8.28 19.49
CA THR A 164 -3.58 8.50 20.76
C THR A 164 -2.91 9.87 20.84
N ARG A 165 -2.56 10.47 19.70
CA ARG A 165 -1.98 11.82 19.59
C ARG A 165 -2.29 12.41 18.21
N PRO A 166 -3.52 12.91 17.96
CA PRO A 166 -3.91 13.43 16.65
C PRO A 166 -3.07 14.62 16.17
N SER A 167 -2.48 15.39 17.09
CA SER A 167 -1.57 16.49 16.77
C SER A 167 -0.34 16.05 15.96
N ALA A 168 0.06 14.76 16.05
CA ALA A 168 1.17 14.22 15.29
C ALA A 168 0.96 14.34 13.77
N VAL A 169 -0.29 14.34 13.29
CA VAL A 169 -0.59 14.56 11.87
C VAL A 169 -0.15 15.95 11.44
N ALA A 170 -0.47 16.98 12.24
CA ALA A 170 -0.06 18.35 11.96
C ALA A 170 1.47 18.52 12.04
N ASP A 171 2.13 17.86 13.00
CA ASP A 171 3.58 17.89 13.16
C ASP A 171 4.30 17.27 11.95
N LEU A 172 3.84 16.10 11.49
CA LEU A 172 4.35 15.41 10.30
C LEU A 172 4.15 16.27 9.03
N LYS A 173 2.96 16.83 8.84
CA LYS A 173 2.67 17.69 7.68
C LYS A 173 3.49 18.96 7.67
N LYS A 174 3.66 19.61 8.84
CA LYS A 174 4.54 20.79 8.97
C LYS A 174 6.00 20.45 8.68
N ALA A 175 6.41 19.22 8.95
CA ALA A 175 7.74 18.72 8.61
C ALA A 175 7.91 18.29 7.14
N GLY A 176 6.84 18.33 6.33
CA GLY A 176 6.86 18.06 4.90
C GLY A 176 6.40 16.65 4.49
N PHE A 177 5.94 15.82 5.42
CA PHE A 177 5.52 14.44 5.13
C PHE A 177 4.03 14.36 4.77
N GLU A 178 3.69 13.48 3.84
CA GLU A 178 2.31 13.04 3.67
C GLU A 178 1.92 12.09 4.82
N VAL A 179 0.67 12.13 5.27
CA VAL A 179 0.19 11.27 6.37
C VAL A 179 -0.99 10.44 5.90
N PHE A 180 -0.83 9.12 5.85
CA PHE A 180 -1.89 8.20 5.48
C PHE A 180 -2.40 7.45 6.71
N THR A 181 -3.65 6.97 6.66
CA THR A 181 -4.18 6.15 7.75
C THR A 181 -5.05 5.01 7.25
N TRP A 182 -4.97 3.89 7.97
CA TRP A 182 -5.63 2.62 7.64
C TRP A 182 -6.10 1.89 8.90
N THR A 183 -6.95 0.86 8.80
CA THR A 183 -7.99 0.74 7.79
C THR A 183 -9.24 1.38 8.39
N VAL A 184 -9.82 2.37 7.70
CA VAL A 184 -10.91 3.18 8.23
C VAL A 184 -12.18 2.91 7.44
N ASN A 185 -13.24 2.41 8.08
CA ASN A 185 -14.36 1.78 7.35
C ASN A 185 -15.74 2.31 7.73
N SER A 186 -15.82 3.34 8.57
CA SER A 186 -17.08 3.98 8.95
C SER A 186 -17.03 5.50 8.79
N GLU A 187 -18.19 6.10 8.57
CA GLU A 187 -18.36 7.53 8.42
C GLU A 187 -17.84 8.34 9.61
N SER A 188 -18.10 7.87 10.84
CA SER A 188 -17.59 8.53 12.05
C SER A 188 -16.07 8.52 12.11
N GLU A 189 -15.43 7.41 11.71
CA GLU A 189 -13.98 7.36 11.64
C GLU A 189 -13.42 8.22 10.51
N TRP A 190 -14.07 8.26 9.33
CA TRP A 190 -13.68 9.15 8.22
C TRP A 190 -13.73 10.61 8.62
N GLN A 191 -14.79 11.04 9.30
CA GLN A 191 -14.93 12.39 9.84
C GLN A 191 -13.80 12.69 10.83
N ASN A 192 -13.48 11.76 11.72
CA ASN A 192 -12.42 11.93 12.71
C ASN A 192 -11.05 12.09 12.05
N VAL A 193 -10.65 11.17 11.18
CA VAL A 193 -9.32 11.23 10.54
C VAL A 193 -9.19 12.41 9.59
N ALA A 194 -10.27 12.78 8.89
CA ALA A 194 -10.30 13.99 8.07
C ALA A 194 -10.12 15.26 8.90
N SER A 195 -10.71 15.32 10.10
CA SER A 195 -10.53 16.46 11.03
C SER A 195 -9.09 16.64 11.51
N TRP A 196 -8.28 15.58 11.50
CA TRP A 196 -6.85 15.64 11.81
C TRP A 196 -6.01 16.14 10.63
N GLY A 197 -6.60 16.20 9.43
CA GLY A 197 -5.96 16.68 8.22
C GLY A 197 -5.05 15.66 7.56
N VAL A 198 -5.32 14.35 7.68
CA VAL A 198 -4.57 13.30 6.96
C VAL A 198 -4.53 13.56 5.45
N SER A 199 -3.45 13.15 4.79
CA SER A 199 -3.28 13.24 3.34
C SER A 199 -4.06 12.16 2.58
N GLY A 200 -4.34 11.01 3.21
CA GLY A 200 -5.07 9.92 2.59
C GLY A 200 -5.68 8.94 3.59
N VAL A 201 -6.78 8.32 3.19
CA VAL A 201 -7.50 7.29 3.94
C VAL A 201 -7.50 6.01 3.12
N ILE A 202 -7.04 4.92 3.74
CA ILE A 202 -7.05 3.57 3.17
C ILE A 202 -8.26 2.84 3.77
N THR A 203 -9.16 2.36 2.93
CA THR A 203 -10.49 1.86 3.32
C THR A 203 -10.95 0.69 2.44
N ASP A 204 -11.64 -0.26 3.05
CA ASP A 204 -12.33 -1.37 2.35
C ASP A 204 -13.68 -0.94 1.76
N ARG A 205 -14.12 0.30 2.02
CA ARG A 205 -15.43 0.85 1.67
C ARG A 205 -15.28 2.03 0.71
N PHE A 206 -14.37 1.92 -0.26
CA PHE A 206 -13.97 3.02 -1.14
C PHE A 206 -15.15 3.70 -1.85
N ASP A 207 -16.13 2.95 -2.37
CA ASP A 207 -17.32 3.52 -3.03
C ASP A 207 -18.12 4.43 -2.10
N GLN A 208 -18.30 4.01 -0.84
CA GLN A 208 -19.00 4.79 0.18
C GLN A 208 -18.16 5.98 0.62
N PHE A 209 -16.85 5.80 0.75
CA PHE A 209 -15.92 6.88 1.08
C PHE A 209 -15.91 7.97 0.01
N LEU A 210 -15.95 7.64 -1.29
CA LEU A 210 -16.01 8.61 -2.37
C LEU A 210 -17.28 9.46 -2.32
N GLN A 211 -18.43 8.84 -2.02
CA GLN A 211 -19.70 9.56 -1.83
C GLN A 211 -19.64 10.47 -0.61
N TRP A 212 -19.15 9.94 0.52
CA TRP A 212 -18.99 10.70 1.75
C TRP A 212 -18.05 11.90 1.56
N ARG A 213 -16.87 11.68 0.96
CA ARG A 213 -15.87 12.72 0.69
C ARG A 213 -16.46 13.83 -0.18
N SER A 214 -17.20 13.47 -1.24
CA SER A 214 -17.82 14.47 -2.13
C SER A 214 -18.85 15.35 -1.41
N ALA A 215 -19.49 14.84 -0.36
CA ALA A 215 -20.47 15.59 0.42
C ALA A 215 -19.87 16.43 1.57
N HIS A 216 -18.69 16.05 2.08
CA HIS A 216 -18.14 16.60 3.33
C HIS A 216 -16.79 17.30 3.15
N CYS A 217 -16.02 16.96 2.13
CA CYS A 217 -14.73 17.55 1.83
C CYS A 217 -14.90 18.47 0.62
N ILE A 218 -14.88 19.78 0.84
CA ILE A 218 -14.79 20.76 -0.25
C ILE A 218 -13.35 20.70 -0.76
N GLU A 219 -13.15 20.45 -2.06
CA GLU A 219 -11.84 20.68 -2.70
C GLU A 219 -11.49 22.16 -2.51
N MET A 220 -10.45 22.43 -1.72
CA MET A 220 -9.87 23.77 -1.60
C MET A 220 -8.98 24.08 -2.79
#